data_AF-A0A928ZXZ6-F1
#
_entry.id   AF-A0A928ZXZ6-F1
#
_cell.length_a   1.000
_cell.length_b   1.000
_cell.length_c   1.000
_cell.angle_alpha   90.00
_cell.angle_beta   90.00
_cell.angle_gamma   90.00
#
_symmetry.space_group_name_H-M   'P 1'
#
loop_
_entity.id
_entity.type
_entity.pdbx_description
1 polymer ?
#
loop_
_entity_poly.entity_id
_entity_poly.type
_entity_poly.pdbx_seq_one_letter_code
_entity_poly.pdbx_strand_id
1 'polypeptide(L)'
;MTVARTSQNSWVGRLSIAVGMTLMASACSGSSSEATPVSSEADRLALEIQPIQVCDDGGMVCAQVELFETIADKIWDQADIDITFLPPNQLNDSTYLTTDDDEFFDLSFTGSAGSFGRHPDSTRTSGPINLWFVDVIESSNGLIQFGNAWVGFNGVLISDDILDFNNGIGRLDVIAHEIGHNLGLRHSTFGAGDANNLMSSGGVRTVPESIDDIFPDGDKLSQLTPEQIEHVQDSDFLKDLAADEDTLLVTAADAPIHVHHSHVHPHSHPHPHVHSPHAHRQPYPTADAIASLTPSQTAAAAPVSIPEPSSSFLPWLLLLPLGQHIHRRISCRSSHG
;
A
#
# COMPACT_ATOMS: atom_id res chain seq x y z
N MET A 1 -6.85 55.50 27.23
CA MET A 1 -6.92 56.42 26.08
C MET A 1 -8.22 56.15 25.35
N THR A 2 -8.87 57.20 24.90
CA THR A 2 -10.31 57.37 24.67
C THR A 2 -10.63 57.28 23.17
N VAL A 3 -11.71 56.55 22.79
CA VAL A 3 -12.57 56.74 21.58
C VAL A 3 -11.87 56.46 20.21
N ALA A 4 -12.44 55.74 19.23
CA ALA A 4 -13.70 55.99 18.54
C ALA A 4 -14.21 54.79 17.70
N ARG A 5 -15.54 54.75 17.53
CA ARG A 5 -16.32 54.11 16.45
C ARG A 5 -15.84 54.63 15.07
N THR A 6 -16.04 53.98 13.93
CA THR A 6 -17.25 53.84 13.09
C THR A 6 -16.75 53.19 11.78
N SER A 7 -17.45 52.35 11.03
CA SER A 7 -18.54 52.73 10.12
C SER A 7 -19.05 51.48 9.41
N GLN A 8 -20.36 51.40 9.30
CA GLN A 8 -21.11 50.48 8.45
C GLN A 8 -20.86 50.79 6.97
N ASN A 9 -20.99 49.80 6.09
CA ASN A 9 -21.53 50.01 4.74
C ASN A 9 -22.25 48.75 4.26
N SER A 10 -23.57 48.83 4.28
CA SER A 10 -24.52 47.97 3.61
C SER A 10 -24.57 48.29 2.12
N TRP A 11 -24.51 47.28 1.25
CA TRP A 11 -24.98 47.42 -0.13
C TRP A 11 -26.15 46.46 -0.37
N VAL A 12 -27.32 47.08 -0.44
CA VAL A 12 -28.59 46.50 -0.87
C VAL A 12 -28.63 46.62 -2.40
N GLY A 13 -28.61 45.49 -3.10
CA GLY A 13 -28.73 45.40 -4.56
C GLY A 13 -29.96 44.58 -4.92
N ARG A 14 -30.90 45.23 -5.62
CA ARG A 14 -32.29 44.80 -5.84
C ARG A 14 -32.47 43.63 -6.80
N LEU A 15 -33.32 42.70 -6.37
CA LEU A 15 -34.43 42.04 -7.08
C LEU A 15 -34.72 42.53 -8.52
N SER A 16 -34.73 41.60 -9.48
CA SER A 16 -35.52 41.70 -10.71
C SER A 16 -36.30 40.40 -10.91
N ILE A 17 -37.62 40.55 -10.82
CA ILE A 17 -38.65 39.55 -11.13
C ILE A 17 -38.82 39.55 -12.65
N ALA A 18 -38.60 38.40 -13.29
CA ALA A 18 -39.02 38.16 -14.67
C ALA A 18 -40.01 36.99 -14.68
N VAL A 19 -41.27 37.35 -14.87
CA VAL A 19 -42.41 36.50 -15.20
C VAL A 19 -42.17 35.92 -16.61
N GLY A 20 -42.12 34.59 -16.74
CA GLY A 20 -41.89 33.91 -18.01
C GLY A 20 -42.76 32.66 -18.14
N MET A 21 -43.75 32.78 -19.03
CA MET A 21 -44.76 31.81 -19.48
C MET A 21 -44.43 30.31 -19.34
N THR A 22 -45.34 29.62 -18.67
CA THR A 22 -45.48 28.16 -18.66
C THR A 22 -46.04 27.65 -19.99
N LEU A 23 -45.25 26.89 -20.74
CA LEU A 23 -45.69 26.08 -21.87
C LEU A 23 -45.76 24.61 -21.41
N MET A 24 -46.97 24.13 -21.13
CA MET A 24 -47.24 22.72 -20.82
C MET A 24 -47.25 21.91 -22.12
N ALA A 25 -46.08 21.44 -22.56
CA ALA A 25 -45.98 20.39 -23.56
C ALA A 25 -46.14 19.04 -22.84
N SER A 26 -47.32 18.44 -22.97
CA SER A 26 -47.58 17.07 -22.54
C SER A 26 -46.87 16.11 -23.50
N ALA A 27 -45.61 15.82 -23.21
CA ALA A 27 -44.89 14.71 -23.82
C ALA A 27 -45.26 13.44 -23.05
N CYS A 28 -45.71 12.41 -23.78
CA CYS A 28 -45.83 11.07 -23.24
C CYS A 28 -44.42 10.57 -22.89
N SER A 29 -43.98 10.82 -21.66
CA SER A 29 -42.78 10.21 -21.08
C SER A 29 -43.05 8.71 -20.94
N GLY A 30 -42.66 7.95 -21.97
CA GLY A 30 -42.44 6.53 -21.81
C GLY A 30 -41.31 6.38 -20.81
N SER A 31 -41.64 6.01 -19.57
CA SER A 31 -40.67 5.58 -18.57
C SER A 31 -39.99 4.31 -19.09
N SER A 32 -38.96 4.47 -19.91
CA SER A 32 -37.91 3.47 -20.00
C SER A 32 -37.27 3.44 -18.63
N SER A 33 -37.67 2.47 -17.81
CA SER A 33 -36.84 2.00 -16.71
C SER A 33 -35.54 1.53 -17.35
N GLU A 34 -34.58 2.44 -17.52
CA GLU A 34 -33.19 2.08 -17.70
C GLU A 34 -32.85 1.28 -16.45
N ALA A 35 -32.80 -0.04 -16.63
CA ALA A 35 -32.28 -0.92 -15.62
C ALA A 35 -30.86 -0.41 -15.35
N THR A 36 -30.64 0.17 -14.18
CA THR A 36 -29.30 0.45 -13.71
C THR A 36 -28.55 -0.88 -13.82
N PRO A 37 -27.49 -0.97 -14.63
CA PRO A 37 -26.69 -2.18 -14.66
C PRO A 37 -26.25 -2.41 -13.21
N VAL A 38 -26.73 -3.50 -12.62
CA VAL A 38 -26.20 -3.98 -11.36
C VAL A 38 -24.81 -4.44 -11.73
N SER A 39 -23.78 -3.65 -11.41
CA SER A 39 -22.41 -4.10 -11.51
C SER A 39 -22.32 -5.36 -10.68
N SER A 40 -22.20 -6.51 -11.33
CA SER A 40 -22.03 -7.78 -10.63
C SER A 40 -20.63 -7.77 -10.03
N GLU A 41 -20.50 -8.09 -8.75
CA GLU A 41 -19.19 -8.26 -8.08
C GLU A 41 -18.25 -9.24 -8.81
N ALA A 42 -18.79 -10.03 -9.74
CA ALA A 42 -18.09 -10.95 -10.64
C ALA A 42 -16.98 -10.31 -11.50
N ASP A 43 -16.96 -8.99 -11.67
CA ASP A 43 -15.97 -8.29 -12.50
C ASP A 43 -14.92 -7.52 -11.68
N ARG A 44 -14.91 -7.64 -10.35
CA ARG A 44 -13.96 -6.91 -9.50
C ARG A 44 -12.60 -7.62 -9.46
N LEU A 45 -11.53 -6.84 -9.49
CA LEU A 45 -10.16 -7.34 -9.40
C LEU A 45 -9.70 -7.32 -7.93
N ALA A 46 -8.94 -8.31 -7.49
CA ALA A 46 -8.32 -8.33 -6.18
C ALA A 46 -6.82 -8.07 -6.27
N LEU A 47 -6.33 -7.25 -5.35
CA LEU A 47 -4.91 -7.04 -5.10
C LEU A 47 -4.58 -7.46 -3.67
N GLU A 48 -3.75 -8.48 -3.54
CA GLU A 48 -3.28 -8.94 -2.24
C GLU A 48 -2.02 -8.17 -1.82
N ILE A 49 -1.98 -7.74 -0.56
CA ILE A 49 -0.84 -7.09 0.05
C ILE A 49 -0.35 -7.95 1.20
N GLN A 50 0.95 -8.19 1.30
CA GLN A 50 1.60 -8.84 2.45
C GLN A 50 2.24 -7.77 3.33
N PRO A 51 1.62 -7.38 4.46
CA PRO A 51 2.25 -6.53 5.46
C PRO A 51 3.43 -7.26 6.10
N ILE A 52 4.51 -6.54 6.35
CA ILE A 52 5.71 -7.04 7.01
C ILE A 52 6.11 -6.02 8.07
N GLN A 53 5.97 -6.38 9.33
CA GLN A 53 6.42 -5.56 10.45
C GLN A 53 7.92 -5.77 10.65
N VAL A 54 8.72 -4.73 10.43
CA VAL A 54 10.15 -4.79 10.72
C VAL A 54 10.39 -4.49 12.19
N CYS A 55 11.25 -5.28 12.81
CA CYS A 55 11.68 -5.15 14.20
C CYS A 55 13.21 -5.17 14.29
N ASP A 56 13.73 -4.82 15.46
CA ASP A 56 15.12 -5.11 15.81
C ASP A 56 15.42 -6.61 15.78
N ASP A 57 16.70 -6.98 15.85
CA ASP A 57 17.16 -8.38 15.79
C ASP A 57 16.50 -9.27 16.86
N GLY A 58 16.07 -8.67 17.98
CA GLY A 58 15.43 -9.36 19.09
C GLY A 58 13.91 -9.50 18.94
N GLY A 59 13.30 -8.83 17.97
CA GLY A 59 11.85 -8.72 17.84
C GLY A 59 11.19 -7.93 19.00
N MET A 60 11.95 -7.07 19.68
CA MET A 60 11.50 -6.36 20.89
C MET A 60 11.05 -4.94 20.59
N VAL A 61 11.67 -4.28 19.62
CA VAL A 61 11.29 -2.95 19.13
C VAL A 61 10.89 -3.11 17.68
N CYS A 62 9.63 -2.79 17.38
CA CYS A 62 9.06 -2.95 16.04
C CYS A 62 8.50 -1.63 15.55
N ALA A 63 8.53 -1.44 14.23
CA ALA A 63 7.76 -0.41 13.56
C ALA A 63 6.26 -0.60 13.82
N GLN A 64 5.51 0.49 13.82
CA GLN A 64 4.07 0.45 13.95
C GLN A 64 3.43 0.08 12.61
N VAL A 65 2.43 -0.80 12.67
CA VAL A 65 1.66 -1.22 11.49
C VAL A 65 0.33 -0.50 11.52
N GLU A 66 0.10 0.35 10.53
CA GLU A 66 -1.19 0.98 10.26
C GLU A 66 -1.49 0.83 8.77
N LEU A 67 -2.53 0.05 8.46
CA LEU A 67 -2.82 -0.35 7.08
C LEU A 67 -3.67 0.68 6.34
N PHE A 68 -4.41 1.52 7.08
CA PHE A 68 -5.42 2.42 6.50
C PHE A 68 -6.31 1.72 5.46
N GLU A 69 -6.70 0.48 5.73
CA GLU A 69 -7.33 -0.42 4.74
C GLU A 69 -8.56 0.22 4.09
N THR A 70 -9.48 0.78 4.88
CA THR A 70 -10.68 1.45 4.34
C THR A 70 -10.35 2.65 3.46
N ILE A 71 -9.22 3.32 3.68
CA ILE A 71 -8.75 4.42 2.82
C ILE A 71 -8.20 3.86 1.51
N ALA A 72 -7.35 2.83 1.58
CA ALA A 72 -6.81 2.16 0.40
C ALA A 72 -7.92 1.58 -0.48
N ASP A 73 -8.88 0.87 0.12
CA ASP A 73 -10.06 0.33 -0.57
C ASP A 73 -10.84 1.43 -1.26
N LYS A 74 -11.18 2.52 -0.56
CA LYS A 74 -11.95 3.61 -1.17
C LYS A 74 -11.24 4.25 -2.35
N ILE A 75 -9.91 4.39 -2.28
CA ILE A 75 -9.13 4.95 -3.39
C ILE A 75 -9.13 3.99 -4.58
N TRP A 76 -8.87 2.70 -4.34
CA TRP A 76 -8.73 1.69 -5.40
C TRP A 76 -10.06 1.18 -5.96
N ASP A 77 -11.17 1.39 -5.25
CA ASP A 77 -12.53 1.16 -5.75
C ASP A 77 -12.85 2.01 -7.00
N GLN A 78 -12.15 3.15 -7.20
CA GLN A 78 -12.22 3.94 -8.44
C GLN A 78 -11.81 3.14 -9.69
N ALA A 79 -11.01 2.08 -9.52
CA ALA A 79 -10.52 1.21 -10.57
C ALA A 79 -11.12 -0.21 -10.49
N ASP A 80 -12.21 -0.39 -9.74
CA ASP A 80 -12.81 -1.71 -9.48
C ASP A 80 -11.80 -2.72 -8.90
N ILE A 81 -10.85 -2.25 -8.08
CA ILE A 81 -9.86 -3.07 -7.39
C ILE A 81 -10.20 -3.13 -5.89
N ASP A 82 -10.26 -4.35 -5.36
CA ASP A 82 -10.37 -4.66 -3.93
C ASP A 82 -8.98 -4.91 -3.34
N ILE A 83 -8.63 -4.20 -2.27
CA ILE A 83 -7.35 -4.43 -1.59
C ILE A 83 -7.59 -5.43 -0.47
N THR A 84 -6.84 -6.53 -0.46
CA THR A 84 -6.87 -7.48 0.64
C THR A 84 -5.52 -7.52 1.33
N PHE A 85 -5.48 -7.08 2.59
CA PHE A 85 -4.29 -7.25 3.41
C PHE A 85 -4.24 -8.66 4.01
N LEU A 86 -3.19 -9.40 3.68
CA LEU A 86 -2.89 -10.69 4.26
C LEU A 86 -2.45 -10.54 5.74
N PRO A 87 -2.47 -11.62 6.55
CA PRO A 87 -1.93 -11.59 7.90
C PRO A 87 -0.47 -11.07 7.90
N PRO A 88 -0.11 -10.11 8.77
CA PRO A 88 1.24 -9.56 8.79
C PRO A 88 2.31 -10.62 9.10
N ASN A 89 3.42 -10.55 8.36
CA ASN A 89 4.66 -11.23 8.69
C ASN A 89 5.54 -10.31 9.55
N GLN A 90 6.55 -10.89 10.20
CA GLN A 90 7.52 -10.14 11.00
C GLN A 90 8.93 -10.40 10.48
N LEU A 91 9.73 -9.34 10.35
CA LEU A 91 11.15 -9.37 10.01
C LEU A 91 11.96 -8.84 11.19
N ASN A 92 12.74 -9.70 11.85
CA ASN A 92 13.62 -9.31 12.96
C ASN A 92 15.01 -9.01 12.45
N ASP A 93 15.23 -7.77 12.03
CA ASP A 93 16.51 -7.33 11.49
C ASP A 93 16.63 -5.81 11.62
N SER A 94 17.48 -5.37 12.55
CA SER A 94 17.69 -3.96 12.85
C SER A 94 18.30 -3.18 11.69
N THR A 95 18.91 -3.85 10.70
CA THR A 95 19.38 -3.20 9.46
C THR A 95 18.22 -2.58 8.69
N TYR A 96 17.04 -3.20 8.69
CA TYR A 96 15.91 -2.70 7.91
C TYR A 96 14.93 -1.85 8.73
N LEU A 97 15.07 -1.80 10.06
CA LEU A 97 14.19 -0.99 10.92
C LEU A 97 14.37 0.51 10.66
N THR A 98 15.58 0.93 10.30
CA THR A 98 15.89 2.26 9.74
C THR A 98 16.56 2.01 8.40
N THR A 99 15.89 2.35 7.31
CA THR A 99 16.24 1.89 5.95
C THR A 99 16.51 3.07 5.02
N ASP A 100 17.54 2.99 4.18
CA ASP A 100 17.75 3.88 3.04
C ASP A 100 17.42 3.21 1.68
N ASP A 101 17.77 3.85 0.56
CA ASP A 101 17.52 3.32 -0.79
C ASP A 101 18.33 2.04 -1.10
N ASP A 102 19.54 1.89 -0.56
CA ASP A 102 20.38 0.71 -0.76
C ASP A 102 19.83 -0.50 0.03
N GLU A 103 19.40 -0.28 1.28
CA GLU A 103 18.70 -1.34 2.04
C GLU A 103 17.33 -1.68 1.46
N PHE A 104 16.59 -0.69 0.94
CA PHE A 104 15.32 -0.96 0.26
C PHE A 104 15.54 -1.78 -1.02
N PHE A 105 16.62 -1.50 -1.75
CA PHE A 105 17.02 -2.31 -2.88
C PHE A 105 17.27 -3.76 -2.46
N ASP A 106 17.92 -3.99 -1.32
CA ASP A 106 18.14 -5.33 -0.79
C ASP A 106 16.80 -6.07 -0.54
N LEU A 107 15.88 -5.44 0.19
CA LEU A 107 14.55 -5.99 0.48
C LEU A 107 13.75 -6.35 -0.79
N SER A 108 13.80 -5.48 -1.80
CA SER A 108 12.95 -5.60 -3.00
C SER A 108 13.57 -6.39 -4.14
N PHE A 109 14.91 -6.44 -4.26
CA PHE A 109 15.60 -6.99 -5.43
C PHE A 109 16.43 -8.23 -5.13
N THR A 110 16.87 -8.44 -3.90
CA THR A 110 17.68 -9.60 -3.55
C THR A 110 16.84 -10.67 -2.87
N GLY A 111 17.46 -11.83 -2.60
CA GLY A 111 16.79 -12.98 -2.00
C GLY A 111 15.79 -13.68 -2.93
N SER A 112 15.20 -14.76 -2.44
CA SER A 112 14.11 -15.49 -3.12
C SER A 112 12.75 -15.09 -2.55
N ALA A 113 11.66 -15.57 -3.15
CA ALA A 113 10.37 -15.52 -2.49
C ALA A 113 10.45 -16.11 -1.07
N GLY A 114 9.75 -15.52 -0.11
CA GLY A 114 9.88 -15.85 1.32
C GLY A 114 11.06 -15.20 2.05
N SER A 115 12.08 -14.68 1.36
CA SER A 115 13.16 -13.91 2.01
C SER A 115 12.62 -12.58 2.55
N PHE A 116 13.22 -12.06 3.62
CA PHE A 116 12.85 -10.77 4.22
C PHE A 116 11.37 -10.63 4.63
N GLY A 117 10.74 -11.76 5.00
CA GLY A 117 9.32 -11.77 5.37
C GLY A 117 8.35 -11.69 4.19
N ARG A 118 8.85 -11.70 2.93
CA ARG A 118 8.00 -11.64 1.74
C ARG A 118 7.06 -12.83 1.63
N HIS A 119 5.95 -12.65 0.93
CA HIS A 119 5.08 -13.78 0.62
C HIS A 119 5.82 -14.79 -0.31
N PRO A 120 5.68 -16.11 -0.12
CA PRO A 120 6.36 -17.13 -0.95
C PRO A 120 5.89 -17.14 -2.41
N ASP A 121 4.71 -16.59 -2.70
CA ASP A 121 4.18 -16.47 -4.06
C ASP A 121 4.45 -15.09 -4.70
N SER A 122 5.07 -14.16 -3.96
CA SER A 122 5.49 -12.89 -4.53
C SER A 122 6.62 -13.10 -5.53
N THR A 123 6.43 -12.61 -6.74
CA THR A 123 7.51 -12.40 -7.70
C THR A 123 7.80 -10.91 -7.83
N ARG A 124 8.76 -10.56 -8.68
CA ARG A 124 9.09 -9.16 -8.96
C ARG A 124 7.91 -8.39 -9.57
N THR A 125 7.00 -9.05 -10.29
CA THR A 125 5.95 -8.40 -11.07
C THR A 125 4.57 -9.04 -10.90
N SER A 126 4.40 -9.94 -9.94
CA SER A 126 3.13 -10.62 -9.68
C SER A 126 3.05 -11.18 -8.25
N GLY A 127 1.87 -11.70 -7.88
CA GLY A 127 1.59 -12.22 -6.54
C GLY A 127 1.33 -11.11 -5.52
N PRO A 128 1.31 -11.39 -4.21
CA PRO A 128 1.07 -10.34 -3.22
C PRO A 128 2.16 -9.27 -3.25
N ILE A 129 1.79 -8.00 -3.15
CA ILE A 129 2.76 -6.90 -3.00
C ILE A 129 3.29 -6.89 -1.56
N ASN A 130 4.60 -6.84 -1.39
CA ASN A 130 5.24 -6.81 -0.09
C ASN A 130 5.32 -5.38 0.45
N LEU A 131 4.77 -5.17 1.65
CA LEU A 131 4.64 -3.87 2.30
C LEU A 131 5.39 -3.89 3.63
N TRP A 132 6.60 -3.36 3.68
CA TRP A 132 7.42 -3.27 4.89
C TRP A 132 7.12 -2.00 5.67
N PHE A 133 6.72 -2.18 6.93
CA PHE A 133 6.62 -1.11 7.92
C PHE A 133 7.96 -0.98 8.64
N VAL A 134 8.55 0.21 8.58
CA VAL A 134 9.86 0.55 9.16
C VAL A 134 9.72 1.76 10.09
N ASP A 135 10.66 1.95 11.02
CA ASP A 135 10.66 3.11 11.91
C ASP A 135 10.91 4.39 11.08
N VAL A 136 12.02 4.39 10.33
CA VAL A 136 12.47 5.57 9.56
C VAL A 136 12.91 5.15 8.16
N ILE A 137 12.52 5.94 7.16
CA ILE A 137 13.11 5.91 5.83
C ILE A 137 14.13 7.06 5.75
N GLU A 138 15.43 6.74 5.69
CA GLU A 138 16.48 7.74 5.61
C GLU A 138 16.52 8.38 4.23
N SER A 139 16.32 9.70 4.16
CA SER A 139 16.42 10.45 2.92
C SER A 139 17.74 11.22 2.85
N SER A 140 18.45 11.08 1.73
CA SER A 140 19.72 11.79 1.47
C SER A 140 19.58 13.32 1.44
N ASN A 141 18.36 13.85 1.28
CA ASN A 141 18.07 15.27 1.25
C ASN A 141 17.63 15.84 2.63
N GLY A 142 17.52 14.99 3.66
CA GLY A 142 17.09 15.37 5.00
C GLY A 142 15.61 15.71 5.14
N LEU A 143 14.79 15.42 4.12
CA LEU A 143 13.33 15.50 4.18
C LEU A 143 12.77 14.19 4.76
N ILE A 144 11.63 14.31 5.43
CA ILE A 144 10.87 13.15 5.90
C ILE A 144 10.29 12.43 4.69
N GLN A 145 10.52 11.11 4.64
CA GLN A 145 9.96 10.24 3.62
C GLN A 145 8.94 9.30 4.26
N PHE A 146 7.69 9.44 3.83
CA PHE A 146 6.56 8.71 4.39
C PHE A 146 6.40 7.32 3.79
N GLY A 147 6.78 7.16 2.52
CA GLY A 147 6.77 5.90 1.80
C GLY A 147 7.80 5.89 0.67
N ASN A 148 8.10 4.71 0.17
CA ASN A 148 8.96 4.51 -1.00
C ASN A 148 8.52 3.25 -1.76
N ALA A 149 8.46 3.34 -3.08
CA ALA A 149 8.17 2.22 -3.94
C ALA A 149 8.83 2.39 -5.31
N TRP A 150 9.23 1.26 -5.89
CA TRP A 150 9.79 1.21 -7.23
C TRP A 150 8.73 0.86 -8.26
N VAL A 151 8.84 1.47 -9.43
CA VAL A 151 7.87 1.26 -10.50
C VAL A 151 8.13 -0.02 -11.26
N GLY A 152 7.14 -0.91 -11.30
CA GLY A 152 7.26 -2.23 -11.95
C GLY A 152 8.06 -3.25 -11.14
N PHE A 153 8.02 -3.11 -9.81
CA PHE A 153 8.62 -4.03 -8.85
C PHE A 153 7.61 -4.36 -7.77
N ASN A 154 7.96 -5.36 -6.96
CA ASN A 154 7.21 -5.79 -5.81
C ASN A 154 7.93 -5.35 -4.54
N GLY A 155 7.49 -4.22 -4.00
CA GLY A 155 7.99 -3.69 -2.76
C GLY A 155 7.52 -2.29 -2.46
N VAL A 156 7.09 -2.08 -1.21
CA VAL A 156 6.72 -0.80 -0.65
C VAL A 156 7.32 -0.67 0.74
N LEU A 157 7.92 0.47 1.05
CA LEU A 157 8.25 0.88 2.41
C LEU A 157 7.26 1.92 2.92
N ILE A 158 6.94 1.82 4.21
CA ILE A 158 6.13 2.80 4.94
C ILE A 158 6.82 3.09 6.26
N SER A 159 7.05 4.37 6.57
CA SER A 159 7.66 4.81 7.82
C SER A 159 6.60 5.09 8.90
N ASP A 160 6.96 4.90 10.18
CA ASP A 160 6.17 5.36 11.34
C ASP A 160 5.85 6.87 11.29
N ASP A 161 6.65 7.68 10.59
CA ASP A 161 6.41 9.11 10.39
C ASP A 161 5.03 9.40 9.75
N ILE A 162 4.42 8.42 9.08
CA ILE A 162 3.05 8.56 8.56
C ILE A 162 2.05 8.84 9.67
N LEU A 163 2.29 8.39 10.90
CA LEU A 163 1.34 8.44 12.01
C LEU A 163 1.32 9.83 12.65
N ASP A 164 2.45 10.53 12.69
CA ASP A 164 2.57 11.85 13.31
C ASP A 164 2.06 12.99 12.40
N PHE A 165 1.81 12.71 11.13
CA PHE A 165 1.34 13.70 10.18
C PHE A 165 -0.07 14.23 10.52
N ASN A 166 -0.33 15.48 10.12
CA ASN A 166 -1.61 16.16 10.32
C ASN A 166 -2.15 16.05 11.76
N ASN A 167 -1.28 16.37 12.74
CA ASN A 167 -1.58 16.30 14.17
C ASN A 167 -1.98 14.89 14.65
N GLY A 168 -1.36 13.85 14.09
CA GLY A 168 -1.63 12.46 14.49
C GLY A 168 -2.77 11.77 13.72
N ILE A 169 -3.39 12.45 12.75
CA ILE A 169 -4.41 11.84 11.87
C ILE A 169 -3.75 10.86 10.89
N GLY A 170 -2.56 11.23 10.43
CA GLY A 170 -1.70 10.44 9.60
C GLY A 170 -1.74 10.77 8.10
N ARG A 171 -0.82 10.17 7.34
CA ARG A 171 -0.76 10.25 5.86
C ARG A 171 -1.63 9.16 5.24
N LEU A 172 -2.94 9.33 5.36
CA LEU A 172 -3.94 8.30 5.04
C LEU A 172 -3.78 7.67 3.63
N ASP A 173 -3.36 8.45 2.63
CA ASP A 173 -3.28 8.05 1.23
C ASP A 173 -1.91 7.47 0.79
N VAL A 174 -0.93 7.40 1.69
CA VAL A 174 0.44 7.03 1.33
C VAL A 174 0.54 5.58 0.85
N ILE A 175 -0.12 4.64 1.51
CA ILE A 175 -0.08 3.22 1.11
C ILE A 175 -0.66 3.06 -0.29
N ALA A 176 -1.81 3.68 -0.58
CA ALA A 176 -2.42 3.63 -1.91
C ALA A 176 -1.51 4.25 -2.98
N HIS A 177 -0.82 5.35 -2.66
CA HIS A 177 0.13 5.98 -3.58
C HIS A 177 1.32 5.07 -3.91
N GLU A 178 1.93 4.45 -2.90
CA GLU A 178 3.07 3.57 -3.12
C GLU A 178 2.67 2.26 -3.84
N ILE A 179 1.46 1.74 -3.58
CA ILE A 179 0.87 0.65 -4.38
C ILE A 179 0.77 1.07 -5.85
N GLY A 180 0.36 2.32 -6.12
CA GLY A 180 0.27 2.84 -7.48
C GLY A 180 1.60 2.75 -8.24
N HIS A 181 2.74 2.95 -7.57
CA HIS A 181 4.05 2.71 -8.17
C HIS A 181 4.27 1.24 -8.54
N ASN A 182 3.94 0.31 -7.66
CA ASN A 182 4.06 -1.13 -7.94
C ASN A 182 3.19 -1.54 -9.15
N LEU A 183 2.02 -0.92 -9.30
CA LEU A 183 1.11 -1.08 -10.46
C LEU A 183 1.53 -0.27 -11.70
N GLY A 184 2.73 0.32 -11.73
CA GLY A 184 3.29 0.96 -12.93
C GLY A 184 3.11 2.47 -13.02
N LEU A 185 2.40 3.10 -12.09
CA LEU A 185 2.12 4.54 -12.13
C LEU A 185 3.35 5.37 -11.72
N ARG A 186 3.56 6.50 -12.37
CA ARG A 186 4.69 7.42 -12.13
C ARG A 186 4.21 8.83 -11.92
N HIS A 187 4.90 9.61 -11.09
CA HIS A 187 4.62 11.04 -10.91
C HIS A 187 4.68 11.86 -12.21
N SER A 188 5.56 11.52 -13.16
CA SER A 188 5.81 12.37 -14.34
C SER A 188 4.95 12.04 -15.56
N THR A 189 4.34 10.85 -15.62
CA THR A 189 3.52 10.42 -16.76
C THR A 189 2.07 10.20 -16.37
N PHE A 190 1.85 9.52 -15.24
CA PHE A 190 0.51 9.18 -14.73
C PHE A 190 0.08 10.07 -13.57
N GLY A 191 1.02 10.74 -12.91
CA GLY A 191 0.79 11.65 -11.78
C GLY A 191 1.15 13.11 -12.09
N ALA A 192 1.40 13.45 -13.36
CA ALA A 192 1.78 14.82 -13.75
C ALA A 192 0.56 15.76 -13.80
N GLY A 193 -0.45 15.47 -12.97
CA GLY A 193 -1.73 16.13 -12.93
C GLY A 193 -1.86 17.15 -11.81
N ASP A 194 -3.11 17.42 -11.46
CA ASP A 194 -3.51 18.36 -10.41
C ASP A 194 -3.16 17.86 -9.01
N ALA A 195 -3.16 18.78 -8.04
CA ALA A 195 -2.88 18.49 -6.62
C ALA A 195 -3.75 17.36 -6.02
N ASN A 196 -4.92 17.09 -6.61
CA ASN A 196 -5.86 16.08 -6.12
C ASN A 196 -5.63 14.67 -6.72
N ASN A 197 -4.71 14.51 -7.68
CA ASN A 197 -4.39 13.18 -8.23
C ASN A 197 -3.63 12.34 -7.20
N LEU A 198 -3.97 11.05 -7.09
CA LEU A 198 -3.30 10.12 -6.16
C LEU A 198 -1.78 10.13 -6.35
N MET A 199 -1.33 10.12 -7.61
CA MET A 199 0.07 10.00 -8.01
C MET A 199 0.79 11.35 -8.15
N SER A 200 0.17 12.45 -7.72
CA SER A 200 0.88 13.73 -7.61
C SER A 200 1.99 13.61 -6.57
N SER A 201 3.17 14.16 -6.87
CA SER A 201 4.30 14.12 -5.93
C SER A 201 3.98 14.88 -4.63
N GLY A 202 4.56 14.46 -3.51
CA GLY A 202 4.25 15.01 -2.19
C GLY A 202 4.44 16.53 -2.03
N GLY A 203 5.26 17.18 -2.87
CA GLY A 203 5.44 18.64 -2.83
C GLY A 203 4.27 19.45 -3.40
N VAL A 204 3.36 18.82 -4.14
CA VAL A 204 2.20 19.48 -4.78
C VAL A 204 0.87 18.81 -4.44
N ARG A 205 0.90 17.60 -3.89
CA ARG A 205 -0.29 16.81 -3.58
C ARG A 205 -1.05 17.35 -2.36
N THR A 206 -2.36 17.47 -2.50
CA THR A 206 -3.29 17.67 -1.38
C THR A 206 -3.61 16.31 -0.77
N VAL A 207 -3.37 16.16 0.53
CA VAL A 207 -3.58 14.91 1.27
C VAL A 207 -4.96 14.92 1.93
N PRO A 208 -5.76 13.85 1.85
CA PRO A 208 -7.03 13.77 2.56
C PRO A 208 -6.85 13.81 4.08
N GLU A 209 -7.75 14.52 4.78
CA GLU A 209 -7.79 14.57 6.24
C GLU A 209 -8.77 13.52 6.81
N SER A 210 -9.63 12.97 5.96
CA SER A 210 -10.61 11.96 6.30
C SER A 210 -10.97 11.11 5.08
N ILE A 211 -11.67 9.99 5.32
CA ILE A 211 -12.23 9.17 4.25
C ILE A 211 -13.27 9.93 3.40
N ASP A 212 -13.97 10.89 3.99
CA ASP A 212 -15.01 11.66 3.29
C ASP A 212 -14.42 12.62 2.24
N ASP A 213 -13.14 12.94 2.33
CA ASP A 213 -12.45 13.81 1.36
C ASP A 213 -12.06 13.07 0.08
N ILE A 214 -12.08 11.75 0.08
CA ILE A 214 -11.63 10.90 -1.03
C ILE A 214 -12.74 10.80 -2.08
N PHE A 215 -12.35 10.95 -3.35
CA PHE A 215 -13.25 10.81 -4.50
C PHE A 215 -14.07 9.50 -4.44
N PRO A 216 -15.38 9.52 -4.78
CA PRO A 216 -16.15 10.62 -5.39
C PRO A 216 -16.71 11.66 -4.41
N ASP A 217 -16.45 11.50 -3.11
CA ASP A 217 -17.03 12.30 -2.04
C ASP A 217 -16.21 13.57 -1.73
N GLY A 218 -16.78 14.42 -0.87
CA GLY A 218 -16.12 15.58 -0.26
C GLY A 218 -15.32 16.44 -1.22
N ASP A 219 -14.06 16.70 -0.82
CA ASP A 219 -13.09 17.51 -1.57
C ASP A 219 -12.51 16.79 -2.80
N LYS A 220 -12.87 15.52 -3.01
CA LYS A 220 -12.50 14.70 -4.17
C LYS A 220 -10.99 14.60 -4.32
N LEU A 221 -10.30 14.23 -3.26
CA LEU A 221 -8.86 13.99 -3.23
C LEU A 221 -8.54 12.55 -3.64
N SER A 222 -7.26 12.26 -3.87
CA SER A 222 -6.76 10.93 -4.27
C SER A 222 -7.42 10.36 -5.53
N GLN A 223 -7.66 11.20 -6.53
CA GLN A 223 -8.31 10.80 -7.78
C GLN A 223 -7.39 9.93 -8.65
N LEU A 224 -7.98 8.93 -9.30
CA LEU A 224 -7.40 8.25 -10.46
C LEU A 224 -8.01 8.80 -11.75
N THR A 225 -7.17 9.01 -12.77
CA THR A 225 -7.61 9.33 -14.13
C THR A 225 -8.07 8.05 -14.87
N PRO A 226 -8.89 8.18 -15.92
CA PRO A 226 -9.27 7.03 -16.74
C PRO A 226 -8.07 6.24 -17.27
N GLU A 227 -7.00 6.93 -17.70
CA GLU A 227 -5.78 6.27 -18.20
C GLU A 227 -5.00 5.55 -17.09
N GLN A 228 -5.04 6.06 -15.86
CA GLN A 228 -4.48 5.33 -14.71
C GLN A 228 -5.27 4.07 -14.41
N ILE A 229 -6.61 4.17 -14.41
CA ILE A 229 -7.52 3.04 -14.17
C ILE A 229 -7.26 1.93 -15.19
N GLU A 230 -7.30 2.26 -16.48
CA GLU A 230 -7.02 1.29 -17.56
C GLU A 230 -5.63 0.65 -17.39
N HIS A 231 -4.61 1.44 -17.06
CA HIS A 231 -3.25 0.93 -16.90
C HIS A 231 -3.10 -0.04 -15.72
N VAL A 232 -3.71 0.27 -14.57
CA VAL A 232 -3.57 -0.61 -13.39
C VAL A 232 -4.37 -1.89 -13.53
N GLN A 233 -5.52 -1.85 -14.21
CA GLN A 233 -6.36 -3.03 -14.44
C GLN A 233 -5.65 -4.10 -15.29
N ASP A 234 -4.68 -3.69 -16.12
CA ASP A 234 -3.83 -4.59 -16.92
C ASP A 234 -2.65 -5.20 -16.13
N SER A 235 -2.56 -4.99 -14.81
CA SER A 235 -1.41 -5.41 -14.02
C SER A 235 -1.40 -6.91 -13.69
N ASP A 236 -0.23 -7.54 -13.85
CA ASP A 236 0.05 -8.94 -13.45
C ASP A 236 -0.04 -9.18 -11.92
N PHE A 237 -0.20 -8.13 -11.12
CA PHE A 237 -0.45 -8.23 -9.68
C PHE A 237 -1.91 -8.55 -9.33
N LEU A 238 -2.84 -8.26 -10.25
CA LEU A 238 -4.27 -8.41 -10.01
C LEU A 238 -4.74 -9.83 -10.29
N LYS A 239 -5.76 -10.24 -9.53
CA LYS A 239 -6.46 -11.51 -9.72
C LYS A 239 -7.92 -11.22 -10.00
N ASP A 240 -8.53 -11.98 -10.89
CA ASP A 240 -9.98 -11.99 -11.00
C ASP A 240 -10.56 -12.50 -9.68
N LEU A 241 -11.43 -11.73 -9.03
CA LEU A 241 -12.31 -12.28 -8.01
C LEU A 241 -13.30 -13.15 -8.75
N ALA A 242 -12.96 -14.43 -8.89
CA ALA A 242 -13.90 -15.41 -9.40
C ALA A 242 -15.20 -15.23 -8.59
N ALA A 243 -16.29 -14.89 -9.29
CA ALA A 243 -17.60 -14.94 -8.72
C ALA A 243 -17.70 -16.32 -8.05
N ASP A 244 -17.89 -16.32 -6.73
CA ASP A 244 -17.91 -17.51 -5.90
C ASP A 244 -19.21 -18.30 -6.18
N GLU A 245 -19.42 -18.66 -7.44
CA GLU A 245 -20.59 -19.30 -8.02
C GLU A 245 -20.65 -20.79 -7.65
N ASP A 246 -19.60 -21.32 -7.01
CA ASP A 246 -19.53 -22.72 -6.59
C ASP A 246 -20.04 -22.95 -5.15
N THR A 247 -20.41 -21.90 -4.42
CA THR A 247 -20.64 -22.05 -2.97
C THR A 247 -22.09 -22.41 -2.57
N LEU A 248 -23.14 -22.22 -3.38
CA LEU A 248 -24.51 -22.62 -2.96
C LEU A 248 -25.48 -23.03 -4.07
N LEU A 249 -25.17 -24.11 -4.80
CA LEU A 249 -26.21 -25.03 -5.29
C LEU A 249 -26.29 -26.27 -4.38
N VAL A 250 -26.45 -26.04 -3.07
CA VAL A 250 -27.08 -27.05 -2.20
C VAL A 250 -28.56 -27.08 -2.59
N THR A 251 -28.88 -27.84 -3.63
CA THR A 251 -30.26 -28.21 -3.91
C THR A 251 -30.79 -28.94 -2.68
N ALA A 252 -31.64 -28.26 -1.92
CA ALA A 252 -32.47 -28.84 -0.88
C ALA A 252 -33.45 -29.81 -1.54
N ALA A 253 -32.99 -31.03 -1.84
CA ALA A 253 -33.83 -32.14 -2.25
C ALA A 253 -33.25 -33.44 -1.68
N ASP A 254 -33.93 -33.91 -0.63
CA ASP A 254 -33.98 -35.29 -0.15
C ASP A 254 -32.69 -35.98 0.36
N ALA A 255 -32.53 -35.98 1.70
CA ALA A 255 -32.15 -37.22 2.40
C ALA A 255 -32.72 -37.28 3.83
N PRO A 256 -33.26 -38.43 4.27
CA PRO A 256 -33.99 -38.58 5.52
C PRO A 256 -33.08 -38.78 6.74
N ILE A 257 -33.61 -38.37 7.89
CA ILE A 257 -33.09 -38.57 9.23
C ILE A 257 -32.85 -40.07 9.49
N HIS A 258 -31.58 -40.48 9.63
CA HIS A 258 -31.23 -41.74 10.28
C HIS A 258 -30.35 -41.48 11.51
N VAL A 259 -31.00 -41.50 12.66
CA VAL A 259 -30.37 -41.54 13.99
C VAL A 259 -29.75 -42.93 14.16
N HIS A 260 -28.43 -43.02 14.30
CA HIS A 260 -27.81 -44.21 14.88
C HIS A 260 -26.94 -43.85 16.09
N HIS A 261 -27.37 -44.43 17.21
CA HIS A 261 -26.76 -44.40 18.53
C HIS A 261 -25.51 -45.28 18.64
N SER A 262 -24.63 -44.91 19.58
CA SER A 262 -23.56 -45.71 20.23
C SER A 262 -22.22 -45.77 19.46
N HIS A 263 -21.03 -45.67 20.07
CA HIS A 263 -20.56 -46.36 21.28
C HIS A 263 -19.25 -45.74 21.84
N VAL A 264 -19.06 -45.89 23.14
CA VAL A 264 -17.92 -45.42 23.96
C VAL A 264 -16.75 -46.41 23.88
N HIS A 265 -15.49 -45.96 23.72
CA HIS A 265 -14.37 -46.43 24.57
C HIS A 265 -13.08 -45.60 24.46
N PRO A 266 -12.34 -45.43 25.58
CA PRO A 266 -11.07 -44.70 25.62
C PRO A 266 -9.86 -45.65 25.53
N HIS A 267 -8.81 -45.24 24.84
CA HIS A 267 -7.48 -45.83 25.02
C HIS A 267 -6.42 -44.73 25.18
N SER A 268 -5.93 -44.66 26.41
CA SER A 268 -4.68 -44.03 26.81
C SER A 268 -3.50 -44.89 26.37
N HIS A 269 -2.43 -44.28 25.86
CA HIS A 269 -1.05 -44.78 26.04
C HIS A 269 -0.02 -43.64 25.96
N PRO A 270 1.04 -43.66 26.80
CA PRO A 270 2.01 -42.57 26.96
C PRO A 270 3.36 -42.83 26.25
N HIS A 271 4.03 -41.73 25.86
CA HIS A 271 5.50 -41.49 25.77
C HIS A 271 6.37 -42.43 24.87
N PRO A 272 7.55 -42.02 24.34
CA PRO A 272 8.54 -41.15 25.00
C PRO A 272 9.26 -40.09 24.14
N HIS A 273 9.98 -39.24 24.88
CA HIS A 273 11.01 -38.29 24.46
C HIS A 273 12.00 -38.88 23.44
N VAL A 274 12.31 -38.11 22.41
CA VAL A 274 13.52 -38.26 21.59
C VAL A 274 14.35 -36.99 21.71
N HIS A 275 15.52 -37.14 22.31
CA HIS A 275 16.62 -36.18 22.28
C HIS A 275 17.08 -35.97 20.83
N SER A 276 17.10 -34.72 20.37
CA SER A 276 17.90 -34.34 19.19
C SER A 276 19.29 -33.88 19.63
N PRO A 277 20.39 -34.44 19.06
CA PRO A 277 21.73 -34.02 19.36
C PRO A 277 22.15 -32.80 18.53
N HIS A 278 23.04 -32.03 19.15
CA HIS A 278 23.81 -30.90 18.62
C HIS A 278 24.10 -30.92 17.11
N ALA A 279 23.72 -29.83 16.44
CA ALA A 279 24.19 -29.49 15.12
C ALA A 279 25.70 -29.17 15.15
N HIS A 280 26.46 -30.02 14.49
CA HIS A 280 27.88 -29.84 14.21
C HIS A 280 28.04 -28.68 13.21
N ARG A 281 28.77 -27.63 13.61
CA ARG A 281 29.30 -26.62 12.69
C ARG A 281 30.20 -27.30 11.65
N GLN A 282 29.85 -27.17 10.37
CA GLN A 282 30.76 -27.42 9.25
C GLN A 282 31.48 -26.10 8.90
N PRO A 283 32.82 -26.12 8.73
CA PRO A 283 33.58 -24.95 8.31
C PRO A 283 33.45 -24.69 6.80
N TYR A 284 33.40 -23.41 6.45
CA TYR A 284 33.53 -22.90 5.08
C TYR A 284 34.82 -23.43 4.40
N PRO A 285 34.79 -23.82 3.12
CA PRO A 285 36.00 -24.05 2.36
C PRO A 285 36.67 -22.71 2.01
N THR A 286 37.96 -22.65 2.31
CA THR A 286 38.88 -21.57 1.96
C THR A 286 39.05 -21.44 0.45
N ALA A 287 39.12 -20.18 0.01
CA ALA A 287 39.53 -19.79 -1.34
C ALA A 287 40.99 -20.19 -1.59
N ASP A 288 41.21 -21.10 -2.55
CA ASP A 288 42.43 -21.20 -3.34
C ASP A 288 42.26 -22.26 -4.44
N ALA A 289 41.88 -21.83 -5.64
CA ALA A 289 42.15 -22.55 -6.89
C ALA A 289 41.90 -21.64 -8.10
N ILE A 290 42.90 -20.83 -8.43
CA ILE A 290 43.03 -20.17 -9.73
C ILE A 290 43.66 -21.18 -10.70
N ALA A 291 42.95 -21.56 -11.77
CA ALA A 291 43.58 -21.97 -13.04
C ALA A 291 42.59 -21.97 -14.21
N SER A 292 42.76 -20.99 -15.11
CA SER A 292 42.75 -21.15 -16.57
C SER A 292 41.58 -21.89 -17.23
N LEU A 293 40.56 -21.13 -17.67
CA LEU A 293 39.78 -21.47 -18.86
C LEU A 293 39.61 -20.24 -19.75
N THR A 294 40.00 -20.41 -21.01
CA THR A 294 39.85 -19.48 -22.15
C THR A 294 38.37 -19.21 -22.49
N PRO A 295 38.02 -18.02 -23.01
CA PRO A 295 36.65 -17.60 -23.17
C PRO A 295 36.00 -18.24 -24.41
N SER A 296 34.90 -18.95 -24.20
CA SER A 296 33.91 -19.20 -25.25
C SER A 296 32.93 -18.03 -25.24
N GLN A 297 32.72 -17.41 -26.40
CA GLN A 297 31.80 -16.29 -26.60
C GLN A 297 30.37 -16.71 -26.24
N THR A 298 29.89 -16.29 -25.08
CA THR A 298 28.46 -16.29 -24.75
C THR A 298 27.92 -14.90 -25.08
N ALA A 299 26.78 -14.87 -25.76
CA ALA A 299 26.06 -13.65 -26.12
C ALA A 299 25.91 -12.74 -24.89
N ALA A 300 26.29 -11.47 -25.07
CA ALA A 300 26.14 -10.44 -24.05
C ALA A 300 24.65 -10.34 -23.67
N ALA A 301 24.31 -10.77 -22.45
CA ALA A 301 23.07 -10.36 -21.82
C ALA A 301 23.08 -8.83 -21.80
N ALA A 302 21.99 -8.22 -22.27
CA ALA A 302 21.82 -6.77 -22.19
C ALA A 302 22.03 -6.34 -20.73
N PRO A 303 22.73 -5.23 -20.47
CA PRO A 303 22.85 -4.71 -19.11
C PRO A 303 21.44 -4.51 -18.55
N VAL A 304 21.16 -5.13 -17.40
CA VAL A 304 19.94 -4.88 -16.64
C VAL A 304 20.00 -3.40 -16.25
N SER A 305 19.24 -2.56 -16.94
CA SER A 305 19.07 -1.16 -16.56
C SER A 305 18.42 -1.14 -15.18
N ILE A 306 19.12 -0.59 -14.19
CA ILE A 306 18.52 -0.31 -12.88
C ILE A 306 17.37 0.68 -13.15
N PRO A 307 16.13 0.35 -12.76
CA PRO A 307 15.01 1.29 -12.87
C PRO A 307 15.35 2.59 -12.12
N GLU A 308 14.90 3.74 -12.62
CA GLU A 308 15.06 4.98 -11.85
C GLU A 308 14.14 4.97 -10.63
N PRO A 309 14.63 5.38 -9.44
CA PRO A 309 13.76 5.59 -8.28
C PRO A 309 12.72 6.64 -8.65
N SER A 310 11.49 6.44 -8.19
CA SER A 310 10.38 7.39 -8.39
C SER A 310 10.58 8.72 -7.64
N SER A 311 11.72 8.92 -6.98
CA SER A 311 12.11 10.16 -6.30
C SER A 311 12.13 11.32 -7.30
N SER A 312 11.00 11.99 -7.47
CA SER A 312 10.90 13.22 -8.23
C SER A 312 11.65 14.31 -7.45
N PHE A 313 12.91 14.50 -7.81
CA PHE A 313 13.78 15.57 -7.33
C PHE A 313 13.26 16.93 -7.78
N LEU A 314 12.50 17.61 -6.93
CA LEU A 314 12.36 19.07 -6.96
C LEU A 314 12.39 19.61 -5.52
N PRO A 315 13.35 20.48 -5.17
CA PRO A 315 13.45 21.05 -3.84
C PRO A 315 12.45 22.20 -3.70
N TRP A 316 11.38 22.00 -2.93
CA TRP A 316 10.59 23.11 -2.40
C TRP A 316 10.61 23.06 -0.88
N LEU A 317 11.20 24.10 -0.31
CA LEU A 317 11.43 24.30 1.10
C LEU A 317 10.08 24.54 1.80
N LEU A 318 9.48 23.48 2.36
CA LEU A 318 8.37 23.63 3.31
C LEU A 318 8.94 24.16 4.63
N LEU A 319 8.84 25.48 4.83
CA LEU A 319 8.98 26.12 6.14
C LEU A 319 7.81 25.67 7.02
N LEU A 320 7.95 24.51 7.64
CA LEU A 320 7.14 24.16 8.81
C LEU A 320 7.45 25.17 9.93
N PRO A 321 6.46 25.62 10.72
CA PRO A 321 6.73 26.42 11.89
C PRO A 321 7.62 25.62 12.85
N LEU A 322 8.79 26.17 13.19
CA LEU A 322 9.72 25.59 14.15
C LEU A 322 9.00 25.30 15.49
N GLY A 323 8.60 24.05 15.65
CA GLY A 323 8.14 23.45 16.90
C GLY A 323 8.78 22.08 17.05
N GLN A 324 10.08 21.94 16.75
CA GLN A 324 10.77 20.66 16.90
C GLN A 324 11.07 20.38 18.38
N HIS A 325 10.32 19.45 18.97
CA HIS A 325 10.89 18.55 19.97
C HIS A 325 11.72 17.49 19.23
N ILE A 326 13.01 17.78 19.05
CA ILE A 326 13.99 16.76 18.66
C ILE A 326 14.14 15.81 19.86
N HIS A 327 13.38 14.73 19.90
CA HIS A 327 13.75 13.59 20.74
C HIS A 327 14.87 12.83 20.03
N ARG A 328 16.11 13.29 20.28
CA ARG A 328 17.30 12.49 20.03
C ARG A 328 17.20 11.22 20.89
N ARG A 329 16.69 10.11 20.34
CA ARG A 329 16.93 8.79 20.95
C ARG A 329 18.39 8.45 20.71
N ILE A 330 19.22 8.72 21.71
CA ILE A 330 20.61 8.27 21.74
C ILE A 330 20.56 6.75 21.90
N SER A 331 20.80 6.02 20.81
CA SER A 331 21.09 4.59 20.88
C SER A 331 22.46 4.42 21.53
N CYS A 332 22.47 4.08 22.82
CA CYS A 332 23.69 3.78 23.57
C CYS A 332 24.25 2.44 23.09
N ARG A 333 25.16 2.48 22.10
CA ARG A 333 25.98 1.33 21.72
C ARG A 333 27.00 1.05 22.83
N SER A 334 26.66 0.12 23.73
CA SER A 334 27.58 -0.38 24.76
C SER A 334 28.60 -1.31 24.12
N SER A 335 29.81 -0.81 23.86
CA SER A 335 30.97 -1.66 23.59
C SER A 335 31.49 -2.21 24.92
N HIS A 336 31.26 -3.49 25.20
CA HIS A 336 32.03 -4.21 26.22
C HIS A 336 33.20 -4.92 25.53
N GLY A 337 34.41 -4.57 25.99
CA GLY A 337 35.60 -5.40 25.84
C GLY A 337 35.70 -6.43 26.96
#